data_AF-A0A6L9KNA3-F1
#
_entry.id   AF-A0A6L9KNA3-F1
#
_cell.length_a   1.000
_cell.length_b   1.000
_cell.length_c   1.000
_cell.angle_alpha   90.00
_cell.angle_beta   90.00
_cell.angle_gamma   90.00
#
_symmetry.space_group_name_H-M   'P 1'
#
loop_
_entity.id
_entity.type
_entity.pdbx_description
1 polymer ?
#
loop_
_entity_poly.entity_id
_entity_poly.type
_entity_poly.pdbx_seq_one_letter_code
_entity_poly.pdbx_strand_id
1 'polypeptide(L)'
;MNNDELVVRQQQLLAHSARLRLVLADQAQVLQRPLAMIDQARGGLQWIYRNPQWPLGVLALSVLVRPRRAMVWGGRLWWAWKAYRQTQHWLAKQPIRRQLP
;
A
#
# COMPACT_ATOMS: atom_id res chain seq x y z
N MET A 1 -1.05 -36.65 -33.20
CA MET A 1 -1.27 -35.26 -32.74
C MET A 1 0.01 -34.51 -33.03
N ASN A 2 -0.05 -33.55 -33.95
CA ASN A 2 1.12 -32.94 -34.60
C ASN A 2 1.74 -31.89 -33.69
N ASN A 3 3.05 -32.01 -33.40
CA ASN A 3 3.77 -31.04 -32.56
C ASN A 3 3.73 -29.62 -33.15
N ASP A 4 3.59 -29.51 -34.47
CA ASP A 4 3.50 -28.23 -35.17
C ASP A 4 2.22 -27.45 -34.82
N GLU A 5 1.09 -28.12 -34.58
CA GLU A 5 -0.16 -27.46 -34.16
C GLU A 5 -0.05 -26.89 -32.74
N LEU A 6 0.72 -27.56 -31.88
CA LEU A 6 0.97 -27.11 -30.51
C LEU A 6 1.85 -25.85 -30.49
N VAL A 7 2.87 -25.80 -31.34
CA VAL A 7 3.77 -24.64 -31.47
C VAL A 7 2.99 -23.41 -31.96
N VAL A 8 2.12 -23.57 -32.95
CA VAL A 8 1.29 -22.47 -33.46
C VAL A 8 0.33 -21.95 -32.39
N ARG A 9 -0.33 -22.84 -31.63
CA ARG A 9 -1.21 -22.42 -30.51
C ARG A 9 -0.44 -21.77 -29.38
N GLN A 10 0.76 -22.26 -29.05
CA GLN A 10 1.61 -21.66 -28.04
C GLN A 10 2.01 -20.22 -28.40
N GLN A 11 2.38 -19.99 -29.66
CA GLN A 11 2.72 -18.64 -30.13
C GLN A 11 1.52 -17.69 -30.07
N GLN A 12 0.31 -18.16 -30.42
CA GLN A 12 -0.91 -17.37 -30.28
C GLN A 12 -1.22 -17.01 -28.82
N LEU A 13 -1.07 -17.97 -27.90
CA LEU A 13 -1.27 -17.73 -26.47
C LEU A 13 -0.22 -16.76 -25.90
N LEU A 14 1.04 -16.91 -26.31
CA LEU A 14 2.11 -15.99 -25.91
C LEU A 14 1.85 -14.57 -26.42
N ALA A 15 1.46 -14.41 -27.69
CA ALA A 15 1.11 -13.11 -28.25
C ALA A 15 -0.10 -12.48 -27.54
N HIS A 16 -1.10 -13.29 -27.18
CA HIS A 16 -2.27 -12.82 -26.43
C HIS A 16 -1.89 -12.40 -25.00
N SER A 17 -1.05 -13.19 -24.32
CA SER A 17 -0.56 -12.88 -22.97
C SER A 17 0.30 -11.61 -22.95
N ALA A 18 1.10 -11.36 -23.99
CA ALA A 18 1.92 -10.15 -24.10
C ALA A 18 1.06 -8.89 -24.24
N ARG A 19 -0.02 -8.96 -25.03
CA ARG A 19 -0.99 -7.86 -25.12
C ARG A 19 -1.69 -7.61 -23.79
N LEU A 20 -2.09 -8.66 -23.09
CA LEU A 20 -2.70 -8.55 -21.77
C LEU A 20 -1.73 -7.90 -20.76
N ARG A 21 -0.47 -8.31 -20.75
CA ARG A 21 0.58 -7.72 -19.90
C ARG A 21 0.84 -6.26 -20.21
N LEU A 22 0.78 -5.83 -21.47
CA LEU A 22 0.89 -4.41 -21.84
C LEU A 22 -0.31 -3.60 -21.32
N VAL A 23 -1.53 -4.11 -21.45
CA VAL A 23 -2.74 -3.45 -20.93
C VAL A 23 -2.72 -3.38 -19.41
N LEU A 24 -2.27 -4.45 -18.73
CA LEU A 24 -2.07 -4.42 -17.28
C LEU A 24 -0.93 -3.48 -16.89
N ALA A 25 0.16 -3.40 -17.66
CA ALA A 25 1.26 -2.49 -17.38
C ALA A 25 0.82 -1.02 -17.52
N ASP A 26 0.01 -0.71 -18.53
CA ASP A 26 -0.56 0.63 -18.76
C ASP A 26 -1.51 1.05 -17.62
N GLN A 27 -2.41 0.15 -17.20
CA GLN A 27 -3.29 0.39 -16.04
C GLN A 27 -2.51 0.41 -14.71
N ALA A 28 -1.49 -0.44 -14.58
CA ALA A 28 -0.62 -0.46 -13.43
C ALA A 28 0.30 0.76 -13.40
N GLN A 29 0.58 1.45 -14.51
CA GLN A 29 1.41 2.65 -14.54
C GLN A 29 0.79 3.79 -13.73
N VAL A 30 -0.55 3.86 -13.70
CA VAL A 30 -1.28 4.79 -12.81
C VAL A 30 -1.11 4.39 -11.34
N LEU A 31 -1.05 3.08 -11.06
CA LEU A 31 -0.83 2.54 -9.72
C LEU A 31 0.66 2.41 -9.33
N GLN A 32 1.60 2.53 -10.27
CA GLN A 32 3.03 2.32 -10.04
C GLN A 32 3.58 3.37 -9.07
N ARG A 33 3.12 4.62 -9.17
CA ARG A 33 3.50 5.68 -8.23
C ARG A 33 3.05 5.38 -6.80
N PRO A 34 1.75 5.10 -6.52
CA PRO A 34 1.35 4.74 -5.16
C PRO A 34 1.93 3.39 -4.70
N LEU A 35 2.11 2.40 -5.58
CA LEU A 35 2.79 1.15 -5.21
C LEU A 35 4.25 1.38 -4.85
N ALA A 36 4.99 2.16 -5.63
CA ALA A 36 6.38 2.48 -5.33
C ALA A 36 6.52 3.23 -4.00
N MET A 37 5.56 4.10 -3.66
CA MET A 37 5.51 4.73 -2.33
C MET A 37 5.27 3.71 -1.21
N ILE A 38 4.36 2.75 -1.42
CA ILE A 38 4.11 1.67 -0.45
C ILE A 38 5.35 0.77 -0.29
N ASP A 39 6.04 0.48 -1.40
CA ASP A 39 7.21 -0.39 -1.41
C ASP A 39 8.42 0.30 -0.75
N GLN A 40 8.60 1.60 -0.99
CA GLN A 40 9.55 2.43 -0.26
C GLN A 40 9.22 2.52 1.23
N ALA A 41 7.93 2.65 1.58
CA ALA A 41 7.51 2.65 2.97
C ALA A 41 7.80 1.31 3.65
N ARG A 42 7.58 0.18 2.95
CA ARG A 42 7.98 -1.16 3.42
C ARG A 42 9.48 -1.27 3.62
N GLY A 43 10.28 -0.81 2.65
CA GLY A 43 11.75 -0.81 2.76
C GLY A 43 12.24 0.03 3.94
N GLY A 44 11.68 1.23 4.13
CA GLY A 44 11.96 2.09 5.29
C GLY A 44 11.55 1.46 6.62
N LEU A 45 10.37 0.83 6.69
CA LEU A 45 9.91 0.09 7.86
C LEU A 45 10.83 -1.09 8.17
N GLN A 46 11.27 -1.84 7.16
CA GLN A 46 12.17 -2.97 7.35
C GLN A 46 13.56 -2.51 7.84
N TRP A 47 14.04 -1.36 7.37
CA TRP A 47 15.26 -0.73 7.88
C TRP A 47 15.12 -0.31 9.34
N ILE A 48 13.98 0.27 9.73
CA ILE A 48 13.62 0.63 11.11
C ILE A 48 13.60 -0.62 12.01
N TYR A 49 12.96 -1.71 11.57
CA TYR A 49 12.92 -2.96 12.32
C TYR A 49 14.31 -3.57 12.51
N ARG A 50 15.18 -3.44 11.50
CA ARG A 50 16.56 -3.97 11.56
C ARG A 50 17.49 -3.09 12.39
N ASN A 51 17.20 -1.79 12.51
CA ASN A 51 18.01 -0.83 13.27
C ASN A 51 17.13 0.07 14.17
N PRO A 52 16.57 -0.47 15.26
CA PRO A 52 15.63 0.27 16.12
C PRO A 52 16.27 1.44 16.88
N GLN A 53 17.59 1.45 17.04
CA GLN A 53 18.33 2.47 17.79
C GLN A 53 18.25 3.89 17.18
N TRP A 54 18.25 3.99 15.85
CA TRP A 54 18.16 5.26 15.13
C TRP A 54 16.80 5.96 15.28
N PRO A 55 15.66 5.29 14.98
CA PRO A 55 14.35 5.91 15.15
C PRO A 55 14.05 6.24 16.61
N LEU A 56 14.48 5.40 17.56
CA LEU A 56 14.38 5.70 18.99
C LEU A 56 15.22 6.92 19.37
N GLY A 57 16.44 7.04 18.88
CA GLY A 57 17.31 8.20 19.10
C GLY A 57 16.72 9.49 18.57
N VAL A 58 16.20 9.48 17.33
CA VAL A 58 15.55 10.66 16.72
C VAL A 58 14.26 11.04 17.47
N LEU A 59 13.47 10.06 17.90
CA LEU A 59 12.30 10.29 18.74
C LEU A 59 12.68 10.91 20.08
N ALA A 60 13.65 10.32 20.78
CA ALA A 60 14.12 10.81 22.07
C ALA A 60 14.68 12.22 21.96
N LEU A 61 15.50 12.50 20.95
CA LEU A 61 16.06 13.84 20.70
C LEU A 61 14.95 14.86 20.38
N SER A 62 13.95 14.47 19.58
CA SER A 62 12.82 15.34 19.24
C SER A 62 11.96 15.68 20.45
N VAL A 63 11.73 14.69 21.34
CA VAL A 63 11.02 14.89 22.62
C VAL A 63 11.84 15.79 23.55
N LEU A 64 13.16 15.59 23.61
CA LEU A 64 14.04 16.36 24.48
C LEU A 64 14.18 17.82 24.04
N VAL A 65 14.28 18.08 22.73
CA VAL A 65 14.44 19.43 22.17
C VAL A 65 13.13 20.22 22.20
N ARG A 66 11.98 19.59 21.93
CA ARG A 66 10.67 20.26 21.93
C ARG A 66 9.54 19.35 22.44
N PRO A 67 9.42 19.15 23.76
CA PRO A 67 8.42 18.26 24.34
C PRO A 67 6.99 18.71 24.04
N ARG A 68 6.74 20.03 24.02
CA ARG A 68 5.42 20.58 23.65
C ARG A 68 5.01 20.21 22.23
N ARG A 69 5.93 20.25 21.26
CA ARG A 69 5.63 19.86 19.87
C ARG A 69 5.41 18.35 19.79
N ALA A 70 6.25 17.55 20.44
CA ALA A 70 6.05 16.11 20.49
C ALA A 70 4.66 15.74 21.07
N MET A 71 4.21 16.42 22.12
CA MET A 71 2.86 16.26 22.67
C MET A 71 1.75 16.66 21.70
N VAL A 72 1.89 17.79 20.99
CA VAL A 72 0.91 18.23 19.99
C VAL A 72 0.84 17.25 18.82
N TRP A 73 1.99 16.80 18.31
CA TRP A 73 2.04 15.81 17.23
C TRP A 73 1.51 14.45 17.68
N GLY A 74 1.85 14.00 18.91
CA GLY A 74 1.29 12.79 19.51
C GLY A 74 -0.22 12.87 19.69
N GLY A 75 -0.74 14.02 20.16
CA GLY A 75 -2.17 14.29 20.29
C GLY A 75 -2.89 14.31 18.94
N ARG A 76 -2.29 14.91 17.90
CA ARG A 76 -2.83 14.90 16.53
C ARG A 76 -2.86 13.50 15.95
N LEU A 77 -1.80 12.71 16.14
CA LEU A 77 -1.75 11.31 15.73
C LEU A 77 -2.84 10.49 16.43
N TRP A 78 -2.98 10.70 17.74
CA TRP A 78 -4.01 10.04 18.55
C TRP A 78 -5.42 10.40 18.09
N TRP A 79 -5.67 11.68 17.80
CA TRP A 79 -6.96 12.14 17.30
C TRP A 79 -7.26 11.58 15.90
N ALA A 80 -6.27 11.59 15.00
CA ALA A 80 -6.38 10.97 13.68
C ALA A 80 -6.67 9.47 13.76
N TRP A 81 -5.97 8.74 14.65
CA TRP A 81 -6.21 7.33 14.91
C TRP A 81 -7.62 7.07 15.47
N LYS A 82 -8.07 7.89 16.42
CA LYS A 82 -9.41 7.81 16.99
C LYS A 82 -10.49 8.09 15.93
N ALA A 83 -10.28 9.11 15.09
CA ALA A 83 -11.18 9.43 13.98
C ALA A 83 -11.23 8.30 12.94
N TYR A 84 -10.08 7.70 12.60
CA TYR A 84 -10.00 6.55 11.70
C TYR A 84 -10.72 5.30 12.26
N ARG A 85 -10.53 5.03 13.55
CA ARG A 85 -11.20 3.91 14.23
C ARG A 85 -12.71 4.15 14.32
N GLN A 86 -13.10 5.40 14.54
CA GLN A 86 -14.50 5.81 14.53
C GLN A 86 -15.08 5.62 13.14
N THR A 87 -14.47 6.16 12.07
CA THR A 87 -14.96 5.97 10.70
C THR A 87 -15.02 4.51 10.30
N GLN A 88 -14.03 3.68 10.66
CA GLN A 88 -14.14 2.23 10.47
C GLN A 88 -15.36 1.62 11.17
N HIS A 89 -15.68 2.07 12.39
CA HIS A 89 -16.88 1.63 13.08
C HIS A 89 -18.16 2.07 12.35
N TRP A 90 -18.20 3.28 11.78
CA TRP A 90 -19.32 3.75 10.96
C TRP A 90 -19.44 2.97 9.63
N LEU A 91 -18.33 2.65 8.97
CA LEU A 91 -18.29 1.83 7.77
C LEU A 91 -18.73 0.39 8.05
N ALA A 92 -18.32 -0.18 9.19
CA ALA A 92 -18.79 -1.48 9.65
C ALA A 92 -20.29 -1.47 10.04
N LYS A 93 -20.82 -0.29 10.41
CA LYS A 93 -22.24 -0.07 10.70
C LYS A 93 -23.06 0.36 9.50
N GLN A 94 -22.51 0.42 8.29
CA GLN A 94 -23.34 0.48 7.08
C GLN A 94 -23.77 -0.95 6.75
N PRO A 95 -24.98 -1.38 7.13
CA PRO A 95 -25.57 -2.52 6.45
C PRO A 95 -25.62 -2.09 4.99
N ILE A 96 -24.86 -2.79 4.16
CA ILE A 96 -24.94 -2.68 2.72
C ILE A 96 -26.41 -2.96 2.39
N ARG A 97 -27.22 -1.91 2.27
CA ARG A 97 -28.55 -1.95 1.67
C ARG A 97 -28.33 -2.10 0.17
N ARG A 98 -27.76 -3.25 -0.22
CA ARG A 98 -27.90 -3.81 -1.56
C ARG A 98 -29.35 -4.27 -1.65
N GLN A 99 -30.24 -3.31 -1.85
CA GLN A 99 -31.49 -3.57 -2.53
C GLN A 99 -31.28 -3.11 -3.97
N LEU A 100 -31.15 -4.09 -4.84
CA LEU A 100 -31.27 -4.05 -6.29
C LEU A 100 -32.02 -5.34 -6.64
N PRO A 101 -32.91 -5.36 -7.63
CA PRO A 101 -33.88 -4.37 -8.09
C PRO A 101 -35.31 -4.64 -7.57
#